data_AF-A0A969WX09-F1
#
_entry.id   AF-A0A969WX09-F1
#
_cell.length_a   1.000
_cell.length_b   1.000
_cell.length_c   1.000
_cell.angle_alpha   90.00
_cell.angle_beta   90.00
_cell.angle_gamma   90.00
#
_symmetry.space_group_name_H-M   'P 1'
#
loop_
_entity.id
_entity.type
_entity.pdbx_description
1 polymer ?
#
loop_
_entity_poly.entity_id
_entity_poly.type
_entity_poly.pdbx_seq_one_letter_code
_entity_poly.pdbx_strand_id
1 'polypeptide(L)' 'VLARELGICFGTVAVVTNFAAGFCSGKLTHAEVVDCMQSNIEKIKETVMGAVANMPATAGCDCAMVPTEVKVK' A
#
# COMPACT_ATOMS: atom_id res chain seq x y z
N VAL A 1 -0.91 -11.58 -0.20
CA VAL A 1 -1.24 -13.01 -0.42
C VAL A 1 -1.83 -13.19 -1.82
N LEU A 2 -3.06 -12.75 -2.08
CA LEU A 2 -3.72 -12.90 -3.39
C LEU A 2 -2.90 -12.41 -4.60
N ALA A 3 -2.32 -11.21 -4.52
CA ALA A 3 -1.49 -10.69 -5.62
C ALA A 3 -0.29 -11.61 -5.93
N ARG A 4 0.34 -12.19 -4.90
CA ARG A 4 1.47 -13.11 -5.07
C ARG A 4 1.02 -14.45 -5.66
N GLU A 5 -0.14 -14.94 -5.25
CA GLU A 5 -0.74 -16.16 -5.79
C GLU A 5 -1.12 -16.01 -7.27
N LEU A 6 -1.45 -14.79 -7.70
CA LEU A 6 -1.75 -14.46 -9.10
C LEU A 6 -0.51 -14.08 -9.93
N GLY A 7 0.69 -14.11 -9.36
CA GLY A 7 1.90 -13.73 -10.07
C GLY A 7 2.10 -12.22 -10.25
N ILE A 8 1.34 -11.39 -9.53
CA ILE A 8 1.32 -9.93 -9.67
C ILE A 8 2.38 -9.29 -8.78
N CYS A 9 3.22 -8.42 -9.37
CA CYS A 9 4.13 -7.56 -8.61
C CYS A 9 3.33 -6.44 -7.92
N PHE A 10 3.16 -6.55 -6.60
CA PHE A 10 2.30 -5.67 -5.81
C PHE A 10 3.10 -4.91 -4.75
N GLY A 11 2.84 -3.60 -4.65
CA GLY A 11 3.35 -2.73 -3.60
C GLY A 11 2.23 -1.90 -3.00
N THR A 12 2.42 -1.42 -1.77
CA THR A 12 1.42 -0.59 -1.06
C THR A 12 2.04 0.73 -0.65
N VAL A 13 1.33 1.82 -0.94
CA VAL A 13 1.61 3.14 -0.38
C VAL A 13 0.56 3.38 0.71
N ALA A 14 1.00 3.48 1.95
CA ALA A 14 0.13 3.71 3.10
C ALA A 14 0.34 5.13 3.64
N VAL A 15 -0.73 5.75 4.13
CA VAL A 15 -0.71 7.07 4.77
C VAL A 15 -1.01 6.89 6.25
N VAL A 16 -0.20 7.52 7.09
CA VAL A 16 -0.46 7.58 8.53
C VAL A 16 -1.51 8.65 8.77
N THR A 17 -2.76 8.24 8.99
CA THR A 17 -3.88 9.16 9.17
C THR A 17 -4.04 9.65 10.60
N ASN A 18 -3.63 8.84 11.57
CA ASN A 18 -3.76 9.09 13.01
C ASN A 18 -2.87 8.11 13.80
N PHE A 19 -2.76 8.33 15.11
CA PHE A 19 -1.91 7.53 16.00
C PHE A 19 -2.57 6.25 16.55
N ALA A 20 -3.67 5.78 15.95
CA ALA A 20 -4.44 4.62 16.40
C ALA A 20 -4.94 4.72 17.86
N ALA A 21 -5.82 3.79 18.25
CA ALA A 21 -6.51 3.84 19.53
C ALA A 21 -5.57 3.64 20.75
N GLY A 22 -4.39 3.05 20.53
CA GLY A 22 -3.43 2.74 21.59
C GLY A 22 -2.56 3.92 22.04
N PHE A 23 -2.47 5.00 21.26
CA PHE A 23 -1.63 6.17 21.58
C PHE A 23 -2.42 7.46 21.82
N CYS A 24 -3.69 7.52 21.43
CA CYS A 24 -4.54 8.68 21.66
C CYS A 24 -5.27 8.59 23.01
N SER A 25 -5.22 9.67 23.79
CA SER A 25 -6.01 9.80 25.03
C SER A 25 -7.52 10.07 24.76
N GLY A 26 -7.89 10.37 23.51
CA GLY A 26 -9.26 10.70 23.09
C GLY A 26 -9.83 9.72 22.04
N LYS A 27 -11.13 9.85 21.76
CA LYS A 27 -11.81 9.04 20.73
C LYS A 27 -11.33 9.44 19.35
N LEU A 28 -10.93 8.45 18.56
CA LEU A 28 -10.62 8.64 17.14
C LEU A 28 -11.90 8.87 16.34
N THR A 29 -11.85 9.76 15.36
CA THR A 29 -13.00 10.06 14.51
C THR A 29 -12.69 9.78 13.03
N HIS A 30 -13.74 9.46 12.27
CA HIS A 30 -13.62 9.32 10.82
C HIS A 30 -13.24 10.65 10.15
N ALA A 31 -13.67 11.80 10.70
CA ALA A 31 -13.37 13.12 10.17
C ALA A 31 -11.84 13.38 10.15
N GLU A 32 -11.14 13.07 11.24
CA GLU A 32 -9.68 13.19 11.32
C GLU A 32 -8.96 12.40 10.22
N VAL A 33 -9.46 11.19 9.93
CA VAL A 33 -8.92 10.34 8.86
C VAL A 33 -9.13 10.99 7.50
N VAL A 34 -10.34 11.47 7.21
CA VAL A 34 -10.68 12.13 5.93
C VAL A 34 -9.85 13.39 5.73
N ASP A 35 -9.75 14.25 6.74
CA ASP A 35 -8.99 15.51 6.66
C ASP A 35 -7.50 15.25 6.42
N CYS A 36 -6.93 14.25 7.09
CA CYS A 36 -5.55 13.84 6.88
C CYS A 36 -5.34 13.26 5.48
N MET A 37 -6.26 12.41 5.00
CA MET A 37 -6.19 11.87 3.64
C MET A 37 -6.29 12.97 2.58
N GLN A 38 -7.21 13.93 2.75
CA GLN A 38 -7.39 15.05 1.82
C GLN A 38 -6.15 15.95 1.77
N SER A 39 -5.48 16.15 2.91
CA SER A 39 -4.24 16.92 2.99
C SER A 39 -3.03 16.22 2.34
N ASN A 40 -3.11 14.91 2.11
CA ASN A 40 -2.02 14.10 1.56
C ASN A 40 -2.28 13.56 0.15
N ILE A 41 -3.51 13.68 -0.38
CA ILE A 41 -3.91 13.02 -1.63
C ILE A 41 -3.05 13.41 -2.83
N GLU A 42 -2.66 14.68 -2.95
CA GLU A 42 -1.83 15.14 -4.08
C GLU A 42 -0.42 14.55 -4.03
N LYS A 43 0.19 14.47 -2.84
CA LYS A 43 1.51 13.83 -2.66
C LYS A 43 1.48 12.35 -3.03
N ILE A 44 0.38 11.67 -2.70
CA ILE A 44 0.19 10.25 -3.05
C ILE A 44 0.10 10.11 -4.58
N LYS A 45 -0.70 10.95 -5.24
CA LYS A 45 -0.81 10.95 -6.71
C LYS A 45 0.54 11.17 -7.36
N GLU A 46 1.30 12.19 -6.94
CA GLU A 46 2.64 12.46 -7.45
C GLU A 46 3.57 11.25 -7.27
N THR A 47 3.54 10.63 -6.09
CA THR A 47 4.35 9.43 -5.79
C THR A 47 3.99 8.27 -6.71
N VAL A 48 2.69 7.98 -6.88
CA VAL A 48 2.22 6.88 -7.72
C VAL A 48 2.55 7.14 -9.19
N MET A 49 2.30 8.35 -9.69
CA MET A 49 2.62 8.74 -11.06
C MET A 49 4.12 8.66 -11.35
N GLY A 50 4.95 9.13 -10.40
CA GLY A 50 6.41 9.00 -10.48
C GLY A 50 6.87 7.55 -10.47
N ALA A 51 6.25 6.68 -9.65
CA ALA A 51 6.57 5.26 -9.63
C ALA A 51 6.22 4.56 -10.96
N VAL A 52 5.07 4.89 -11.55
CA VAL A 52 4.67 4.36 -12.87
C VAL A 52 5.64 4.81 -13.97
N ALA A 53 6.03 6.09 -13.97
CA ALA A 53 6.97 6.63 -14.97
C ALA A 53 8.36 6.00 -14.89
N ASN A 54 8.81 5.61 -13.69
CA ASN A 54 10.12 4.99 -13.45
C ASN A 54 10.07 3.45 -13.44
N MET A 55 8.92 2.85 -13.77
CA MET A 55 8.77 1.40 -13.72
C MET A 55 9.62 0.73 -14.83
N PRO A 56 10.45 -0.27 -14.50
CA PRO A 56 11.26 -0.94 -15.50
C PRO A 56 10.41 -1.76 -16.48
N ALA A 57 10.86 -1.85 -17.74
CA ALA A 57 10.17 -2.63 -18.77
C ALA A 57 10.12 -4.14 -18.46
N THR A 58 11.08 -4.63 -17.67
CA THR A 58 11.15 -6.02 -17.21
C THR A 58 11.15 -6.07 -15.69
N ALA A 59 10.35 -6.97 -15.12
CA ALA A 59 10.30 -7.16 -13.67
C ALA A 59 11.60 -7.82 -13.16
N GLY A 60 12.22 -7.23 -12.14
CA GLY A 60 13.40 -7.77 -11.45
C GLY A 60 13.08 -8.52 -10.15
N CYS A 61 11.87 -9.08 -10.04
CA CYS A 61 11.40 -9.76 -8.83
C CYS A 61 10.79 -11.11 -9.15
N ASP A 62 10.76 -11.99 -8.15
CA ASP A 62 10.21 -13.34 -8.27
C ASP A 62 8.67 -13.38 -8.19
N CYS A 63 7.99 -12.23 -8.26
CA CYS A 63 6.54 -12.17 -8.12
C CYS A 63 5.83 -12.92 -9.25
N ALA A 64 6.41 -13.00 -10.45
CA ALA A 64 5.86 -13.79 -11.56
C ALA A 64 5.92 -15.31 -11.31
N MET A 65 6.72 -15.77 -10.34
CA MET A 65 6.73 -17.17 -9.94
C MET A 65 5.52 -17.46 -9.05
N VAL A 66 4.46 -17.95 -9.70
CA VAL A 66 3.25 -18.44 -9.03
C VAL A 66 3.61 -19.68 -8.21
N PRO A 67 3.43 -19.66 -6.87
CA PRO A 67 3.67 -20.83 -6.03
C PRO A 67 2.71 -21.96 -6.43
N THR A 68 3.25 -23.15 -6.75
CA THR A 68 2.44 -24.33 -7.12
C THR A 68 1.90 -25.09 -5.92
N GLU A 69 2.46 -24.89 -4.74
CA GLU A 69 2.01 -25.49 -3.48
C GLU A 69 2.04 -24.47 -2.34
N VAL A 70 0.92 -24.29 -1.64
CA VAL A 70 0.86 -23.55 -0.38
C VAL A 70 0.93 -24.56 0.76
N LYS A 71 2.12 -24.76 1.33
CA LYS A 71 2.27 -25.56 2.56
C LYS A 71 1.79 -24.73 3.74
N VAL A 72 0.56 -24.97 4.17
CA VAL A 72 0.05 -24.49 5.46
C VAL A 72 0.72 -25.32 6.55
N LYS A 73 1.31 -24.65 7.54
CA LYS A 73 1.87 -25.31 8.74
C LYS A 73 0.76 -25.85 9.63
#